data_AF-A0A803YPI9-F1
#
_entry.id   AF-A0A803YPI9-F1
#
_cell.length_a   1.000
_cell.length_b   1.000
_cell.length_c   1.000
_cell.angle_alpha   90.00
_cell.angle_beta   90.00
_cell.angle_gamma   90.00
#
_symmetry.space_group_name_H-M   'P 1'
#
loop_
_entity.id
_entity.type
_entity.pdbx_description
1 polymer ?
#
loop_
_entity_poly.entity_id
_entity_poly.type
_entity_poly.pdbx_seq_one_letter_code
_entity_poly.pdbx_strand_id
1 'polypeptide(L)'
;LLKQFEHLNHQNPDTFEPKDLDMLIKAATSDLENYDKTRHEEFKKYEMMKEHERREYLKTLDEEKRQREESKFEEMKKKHGDHPKVHHPGSKDQLKEVWEEADGLDPNEFDPKTFFKLHDVNNDRFLDEQELEALFTKELEKVYDPKNEEDDMVEMEEERLRMREHVMNEVDINKDRLVTLEEFLWEVMRMYSKYQQQLFTEDELKEFESHISQQEDQLRKKAEELQKQKEELQRQQDQLQAQKQELQQVVKQMEQKKLQQANPPAGPAGELKFQPRTYLSVKFVYFRISDITVIKNTFSVQTIIM
;
A
#
# COMPACT_ATOMS: atom_id res chain seq x y z
N LEU A 1 -22.80 -1.39 48.22
CA LEU A 1 -22.10 -1.66 49.50
C LEU A 1 -21.40 -3.03 49.55
N LEU A 2 -21.75 -4.02 48.72
CA LEU A 2 -21.07 -5.34 48.69
C LEU A 2 -19.89 -5.46 47.69
N LYS A 3 -19.78 -4.57 46.70
CA LYS A 3 -18.68 -4.59 45.71
C LYS A 3 -17.30 -4.21 46.26
N GLN A 4 -17.23 -3.68 47.49
CA GLN A 4 -16.02 -3.07 48.03
C GLN A 4 -15.08 -4.06 48.74
N PHE A 5 -15.46 -5.35 48.85
CA PHE A 5 -14.74 -6.35 49.64
C PHE A 5 -14.38 -7.62 48.85
N GLU A 6 -14.53 -7.63 47.52
CA GLU A 6 -14.24 -8.84 46.71
C GLU A 6 -12.76 -9.27 46.80
N HIS A 7 -11.85 -8.36 47.15
CA HIS A 7 -10.41 -8.61 47.29
C HIS A 7 -9.96 -9.06 48.68
N LEU A 8 -10.85 -9.22 49.66
CA LEU A 8 -10.50 -9.68 51.01
C LEU A 8 -10.78 -11.18 51.19
N ASN A 9 -9.90 -11.87 51.90
CA ASN A 9 -10.07 -13.25 52.33
C ASN A 9 -11.07 -13.30 53.49
N HIS A 10 -12.31 -13.64 53.17
CA HIS A 10 -13.41 -13.70 54.12
C HIS A 10 -13.25 -14.80 55.20
N GLN A 11 -12.22 -15.65 55.09
CA GLN A 11 -11.88 -16.67 56.10
C GLN A 11 -11.02 -16.13 57.25
N ASN A 12 -10.35 -14.98 57.09
CA ASN A 12 -9.59 -14.31 58.15
C ASN A 12 -9.77 -12.77 58.07
N PRO A 13 -10.92 -12.25 58.55
CA PRO A 13 -11.26 -10.82 58.41
C PRO A 13 -10.43 -9.88 59.31
N ASP A 14 -9.66 -10.42 60.26
CA ASP A 14 -9.01 -9.63 61.32
C ASP A 14 -7.56 -9.24 61.00
N THR A 15 -6.94 -9.81 59.96
CA THR A 15 -5.55 -9.50 59.55
C THR A 15 -5.37 -9.58 58.04
N PHE A 16 -4.65 -8.61 57.46
CA PHE A 16 -4.26 -8.63 56.03
C PHE A 16 -3.06 -9.55 55.82
N GLU A 17 -3.24 -10.61 55.03
CA GLU A 17 -2.26 -11.64 54.72
C GLU A 17 -1.72 -11.51 53.28
N PRO A 18 -0.61 -12.19 52.93
CA PRO A 18 -0.11 -12.21 51.56
C PRO A 18 -1.14 -12.67 50.51
N LYS A 19 -2.11 -13.48 50.91
CA LYS A 19 -3.22 -13.92 50.03
C LYS A 19 -4.20 -12.78 49.74
N ASP A 20 -4.44 -11.87 50.68
CA ASP A 20 -5.25 -10.67 50.47
C ASP A 20 -4.57 -9.73 49.47
N LEU A 21 -3.23 -9.63 49.53
CA LEU A 21 -2.46 -8.87 48.55
C LEU A 21 -2.58 -9.45 47.14
N ASP A 22 -2.45 -10.76 46.98
CA ASP A 22 -2.65 -11.43 45.67
C ASP A 22 -4.07 -11.23 45.13
N MET A 23 -5.09 -11.31 46.00
CA MET A 23 -6.49 -11.02 45.61
C MET A 23 -6.69 -9.55 45.24
N LEU A 24 -6.05 -8.62 45.93
CA LEU A 24 -6.10 -7.19 45.63
C LEU A 24 -5.45 -6.86 44.29
N ILE A 25 -4.27 -7.42 44.01
CA ILE A 25 -3.57 -7.25 42.73
C ILE A 25 -4.47 -7.77 41.61
N LYS A 26 -4.99 -9.00 41.72
CA LYS A 26 -5.89 -9.58 40.71
C LYS A 26 -7.16 -8.76 40.49
N ALA A 27 -7.76 -8.25 41.56
CA ALA A 27 -8.94 -7.39 41.45
C ALA A 27 -8.60 -6.06 40.75
N ALA A 28 -7.50 -5.41 41.12
CA ALA A 28 -7.05 -4.17 40.49
C ALA A 28 -6.71 -4.38 39.01
N THR A 29 -5.99 -5.45 38.67
CA THR A 29 -5.69 -5.83 37.28
C THR A 29 -6.97 -6.06 36.49
N SER A 30 -7.95 -6.79 37.04
CA SER A 30 -9.22 -7.04 36.37
C SER A 30 -10.06 -5.77 36.21
N ASP A 31 -10.04 -4.86 37.18
CA ASP A 31 -10.73 -3.57 37.08
C ASP A 31 -10.14 -2.72 35.94
N LEU A 32 -8.82 -2.70 35.80
CA LEU A 32 -8.16 -2.01 34.70
C LEU A 32 -8.45 -2.67 33.34
N GLU A 33 -8.48 -4.00 33.25
CA GLU A 33 -8.84 -4.71 32.00
C GLU A 33 -10.29 -4.40 31.59
N ASN A 34 -11.19 -4.33 32.57
CA ASN A 34 -12.57 -3.94 32.34
C ASN A 34 -12.69 -2.47 31.91
N TYR A 35 -11.84 -1.59 32.44
CA TYR A 35 -11.76 -0.19 32.01
C TYR A 35 -11.33 -0.10 30.54
N ASP A 36 -10.25 -0.80 30.15
CA ASP A 36 -9.77 -0.85 28.78
C ASP A 36 -10.87 -1.34 27.83
N LYS A 37 -11.51 -2.46 28.18
CA LYS A 37 -12.64 -3.00 27.41
C LYS A 37 -13.80 -2.00 27.26
N THR A 38 -14.15 -1.31 28.35
CA THR A 38 -15.22 -0.31 28.30
C THR A 38 -14.85 0.83 27.36
N ARG A 39 -13.58 1.25 27.38
CA ARG A 39 -13.06 2.29 26.51
C ARG A 39 -13.09 1.88 25.04
N HIS A 40 -12.71 0.66 24.69
CA HIS A 40 -12.87 0.10 23.33
C HIS A 40 -14.34 0.14 22.86
N GLU A 41 -15.28 -0.20 23.75
CA GLU A 41 -16.72 -0.15 23.43
C GLU A 41 -17.23 1.29 23.24
N GLU A 42 -16.71 2.24 24.03
CA GLU A 42 -17.03 3.66 23.90
C GLU A 42 -16.45 4.24 22.61
N PHE A 43 -15.20 3.95 22.28
CA PHE A 43 -14.58 4.36 21.03
C PHE A 43 -15.33 3.81 19.81
N LYS A 44 -15.74 2.53 19.87
CA LYS A 44 -16.58 1.95 18.82
C LYS A 44 -17.90 2.69 18.63
N LYS A 45 -18.56 3.10 19.73
CA LYS A 45 -19.78 3.90 19.66
C LYS A 45 -19.50 5.29 19.08
N TYR A 46 -18.38 5.91 19.47
CA TYR A 46 -17.93 7.19 18.93
C TYR A 46 -17.80 7.14 17.41
N GLU A 47 -17.05 6.18 16.87
CA GLU A 47 -16.87 6.02 15.43
C GLU A 47 -18.19 5.72 14.69
N MET A 48 -19.05 4.88 15.28
CA MET A 48 -20.38 4.61 14.73
C MET A 48 -21.27 5.87 14.68
N MET A 49 -21.22 6.71 15.72
CA MET A 49 -21.98 7.95 15.78
C MET A 49 -21.46 8.99 14.77
N LYS A 50 -20.13 9.15 14.68
CA LYS A 50 -19.46 10.02 13.71
C LYS A 50 -19.85 9.68 12.27
N GLU A 51 -19.80 8.40 11.89
CA GLU A 51 -20.24 7.96 10.55
C GLU A 51 -21.76 8.08 10.35
N HIS A 52 -22.57 7.83 11.40
CA HIS A 52 -24.02 8.04 11.32
C HIS A 52 -24.36 9.50 11.03
N GLU A 53 -23.78 10.45 11.77
CA GLU A 53 -23.99 11.88 11.57
C GLU A 53 -23.55 12.34 10.17
N ARG A 54 -22.41 11.83 9.69
CA ARG A 54 -21.95 12.07 8.31
C ARG A 54 -22.99 11.63 7.28
N ARG A 55 -23.55 10.42 7.44
CA ARG A 55 -24.58 9.91 6.52
C ARG A 55 -25.87 10.71 6.58
N GLU A 56 -26.32 11.11 7.77
CA GLU A 56 -27.51 11.95 7.92
C GLU A 56 -27.28 13.32 7.26
N TYR A 57 -26.11 13.93 7.44
CA TYR A 57 -25.73 15.17 6.75
C TYR A 57 -25.80 15.02 5.22
N LEU A 58 -25.19 13.97 4.66
CA LEU A 58 -25.20 13.72 3.21
C LEU A 58 -26.62 13.54 2.62
N LYS A 59 -27.57 13.01 3.40
CA LYS A 59 -28.98 12.89 2.99
C LYS A 59 -29.67 14.24 2.83
N THR A 60 -29.23 15.27 3.56
CA THR A 60 -29.79 16.62 3.45
C THR A 60 -29.32 17.38 2.22
N LEU A 61 -28.25 16.90 1.57
CA LEU A 61 -27.62 17.55 0.44
C LEU A 61 -28.19 17.09 -0.92
N ASP A 62 -28.13 18.00 -1.88
CA ASP A 62 -28.32 17.69 -3.30
C ASP A 62 -27.16 16.82 -3.85
N GLU A 63 -27.38 16.21 -5.01
CA GLU A 63 -26.45 15.25 -5.59
C GLU A 63 -25.06 15.84 -5.86
N GLU A 64 -25.00 17.07 -6.35
CA GLU A 64 -23.73 17.74 -6.66
C GLU A 64 -22.93 18.02 -5.38
N LYS A 65 -23.57 18.56 -4.33
CA LYS A 65 -22.89 18.79 -3.04
C LYS A 65 -22.50 17.48 -2.38
N ARG A 66 -23.33 16.45 -2.45
CA ARG A 66 -23.02 15.13 -1.89
C ARG A 66 -21.73 14.56 -2.48
N GLN A 67 -21.58 14.60 -3.81
CA GLN A 67 -20.37 14.13 -4.47
C GLN A 67 -19.13 14.94 -4.07
N ARG A 68 -19.27 16.26 -3.88
CA ARG A 68 -18.18 17.13 -3.41
C ARG A 68 -17.75 16.79 -1.98
N GLU A 69 -18.70 16.62 -1.07
CA GLU A 69 -18.42 16.25 0.33
C GLU A 69 -17.80 14.86 0.44
N GLU A 70 -18.27 13.89 -0.35
CA GLU A 70 -17.67 12.55 -0.41
C GLU A 70 -16.24 12.61 -0.95
N SER A 71 -15.99 13.42 -1.99
CA SER A 71 -14.64 13.63 -2.53
C SER A 71 -13.73 14.31 -1.51
N LYS A 72 -14.23 15.32 -0.78
CA LYS A 72 -13.48 15.97 0.32
C LYS A 72 -13.12 14.93 1.38
N PHE A 73 -14.08 14.12 1.83
CA PHE A 73 -13.84 13.10 2.84
C PHE A 73 -12.77 12.08 2.42
N GLU A 74 -12.79 11.63 1.17
CA GLU A 74 -11.75 10.74 0.63
C GLU A 74 -10.38 11.41 0.57
N GLU A 75 -10.33 12.71 0.21
CA GLU A 75 -9.10 13.50 0.24
C GLU A 75 -8.56 13.61 1.67
N MET A 76 -9.42 13.85 2.67
CA MET A 76 -9.02 13.91 4.08
C MET A 76 -8.43 12.58 4.55
N LYS A 77 -9.07 11.44 4.22
CA LYS A 77 -8.52 10.11 4.52
C LYS A 77 -7.15 9.89 3.89
N LYS A 78 -6.98 10.32 2.64
CA LYS A 78 -5.72 10.18 1.94
C LYS A 78 -4.62 11.03 2.58
N LYS A 79 -4.94 12.26 3.00
CA LYS A 79 -4.01 13.14 3.73
C LYS A 79 -3.58 12.52 5.06
N HIS A 80 -4.54 12.05 5.84
CA HIS A 80 -4.26 11.38 7.11
C HIS A 80 -3.34 10.15 6.92
N GLY A 81 -3.57 9.35 5.88
CA GLY A 81 -2.73 8.19 5.57
C GLY A 81 -1.36 8.52 4.96
N ASP A 82 -1.08 9.78 4.63
CA ASP A 82 0.19 10.23 4.07
C ASP A 82 1.11 10.75 5.17
N HIS A 83 1.61 9.81 5.98
CA HIS A 83 2.49 10.10 7.11
C HIS A 83 3.84 9.36 6.98
N PRO A 84 4.90 9.80 7.68
CA PRO A 84 6.14 9.04 7.79
C PRO A 84 5.91 7.62 8.31
N LYS A 85 6.81 6.69 7.97
CA LYS A 85 6.70 5.31 8.45
C LYS A 85 6.76 5.29 9.99
N VAL A 86 5.75 4.65 10.58
CA VAL A 86 5.65 4.42 12.03
C VAL A 86 6.29 3.08 12.36
N HIS A 87 7.00 3.03 13.47
CA HIS A 87 7.59 1.81 13.99
C HIS A 87 6.57 0.96 14.76
N HIS A 88 6.84 -0.34 14.84
CA HIS A 88 6.01 -1.22 15.66
C HIS A 88 6.20 -0.87 17.15
N PRO A 89 5.13 -0.82 17.97
CA PRO A 89 5.25 -0.52 19.39
C PRO A 89 6.17 -1.49 20.12
N GLY A 90 7.07 -0.98 20.96
CA GLY A 90 8.09 -1.75 21.67
C GLY A 90 9.26 -2.21 20.81
N SER A 91 9.27 -1.93 19.49
CA SER A 91 10.35 -2.38 18.61
C SER A 91 11.66 -1.65 18.88
N LYS A 92 12.77 -2.31 18.56
CA LYS A 92 14.12 -1.74 18.69
C LYS A 92 14.26 -0.36 18.02
N ASP A 93 13.69 -0.20 16.82
CA ASP A 93 13.80 1.05 16.07
C ASP A 93 13.04 2.18 16.79
N GLN A 94 11.83 1.89 17.28
CA GLN A 94 11.06 2.84 18.09
C GLN A 94 11.81 3.25 19.37
N LEU A 95 12.35 2.28 20.12
CA LEU A 95 13.09 2.56 21.36
C LEU A 95 14.35 3.39 21.10
N LYS A 96 15.04 3.14 19.97
CA LYS A 96 16.20 3.93 19.56
C LYS A 96 15.83 5.34 19.13
N GLU A 97 14.68 5.52 18.49
CA GLU A 97 14.19 6.85 18.14
C GLU A 97 13.85 7.66 19.38
N VAL A 98 13.17 7.06 20.37
CA VAL A 98 12.93 7.72 21.66
C VAL A 98 14.26 8.11 22.34
N TRP A 99 15.24 7.19 22.34
CA TRP A 99 16.58 7.46 22.87
C TRP A 99 17.31 8.63 22.18
N GLU A 100 17.16 8.76 20.86
CA GLU A 100 17.77 9.84 20.09
C GLU A 100 17.00 11.16 20.24
N GLU A 101 15.70 11.14 20.02
CA GLU A 101 14.89 12.35 19.90
C GLU A 101 14.37 12.87 21.23
N ALA A 102 13.96 11.99 22.14
CA ALA A 102 13.42 12.39 23.44
C ALA A 102 14.54 12.52 24.50
N ASP A 103 15.46 11.55 24.56
CA ASP A 103 16.55 11.56 25.54
C ASP A 103 17.78 12.38 25.06
N GLY A 104 17.90 12.64 23.76
CA GLY A 104 19.00 13.41 23.19
C GLY A 104 20.34 12.67 23.21
N LEU A 105 20.32 11.33 23.18
CA LEU A 105 21.49 10.46 23.29
C LEU A 105 21.90 9.87 21.94
N ASP A 106 23.16 9.47 21.80
CA ASP A 106 23.67 8.90 20.53
C ASP A 106 22.99 7.54 20.24
N PRO A 107 22.33 7.35 19.08
CA PRO A 107 21.68 6.09 18.73
C PRO A 107 22.63 4.88 18.62
N ASN A 108 23.94 5.12 18.45
CA ASN A 108 24.98 4.09 18.44
C ASN A 108 25.35 3.60 19.84
N GLU A 109 25.03 4.37 20.88
CA GLU A 109 25.28 4.06 22.29
C GLU A 109 24.03 3.52 23.01
N PHE A 110 23.00 3.14 22.26
CA PHE A 110 21.76 2.61 22.82
C PHE A 110 22.03 1.42 23.77
N ASP A 111 21.70 1.61 25.04
CA ASP A 111 21.78 0.59 26.08
C ASP A 111 20.38 0.39 26.71
N PRO A 112 19.75 -0.78 26.55
CA PRO A 112 18.38 -1.00 27.00
C PRO A 112 18.23 -0.88 28.52
N LYS A 113 19.28 -1.18 29.29
CA LYS A 113 19.23 -1.04 30.74
C LYS A 113 19.22 0.42 31.17
N THR A 114 19.97 1.28 30.49
CA THR A 114 19.96 2.72 30.71
C THR A 114 18.64 3.32 30.23
N PHE A 115 18.16 2.89 29.06
CA PHE A 115 16.85 3.29 28.53
C PHE A 115 15.72 3.04 29.55
N PHE A 116 15.66 1.83 30.12
CA PHE A 116 14.67 1.48 31.15
C PHE A 116 14.72 2.46 32.33
N LYS A 117 15.92 2.74 32.85
CA LYS A 117 16.08 3.63 34.00
C LYS A 117 15.75 5.10 33.73
N LEU A 118 15.89 5.55 32.48
CA LEU A 118 15.51 6.91 32.09
C LEU A 118 13.98 7.08 32.08
N HIS A 119 13.26 5.99 31.79
CA HIS A 119 11.81 6.00 31.63
C HIS A 119 11.04 5.44 32.83
N ASP A 120 11.73 4.83 33.80
CA ASP A 120 11.26 4.65 35.18
C ASP A 120 11.31 6.01 35.89
N VAL A 121 10.31 6.85 35.62
CA VAL A 121 10.27 8.26 36.03
C VAL A 121 10.15 8.36 37.55
N ASN A 122 9.40 7.44 38.15
CA ASN A 122 9.12 7.44 39.58
C ASN A 122 10.19 6.69 40.42
N ASN A 123 11.14 5.99 39.77
CA ASN A 123 12.21 5.16 40.36
C ASN A 123 11.71 3.97 41.20
N ASP A 124 10.56 3.39 40.86
CA ASP A 124 10.01 2.22 41.55
C ASP A 124 10.52 0.88 40.98
N ARG A 125 11.32 0.93 39.91
CA ARG A 125 11.94 -0.20 39.19
C ARG A 125 11.01 -0.99 38.28
N PHE A 126 9.85 -0.42 37.98
CA PHE A 126 8.92 -0.94 37.00
C PHE A 126 8.71 0.10 35.91
N LEU A 127 8.22 -0.36 34.75
CA LEU A 127 7.56 0.53 33.80
C LEU A 127 6.07 0.23 33.88
N ASP A 128 5.32 1.21 34.35
CA ASP A 128 3.87 1.13 34.36
C ASP A 128 3.27 1.52 32.99
N GLU A 129 1.94 1.50 32.92
CA GLU A 129 1.21 1.81 31.70
C GLU A 129 1.42 3.23 31.20
N GLN A 130 1.50 4.19 32.11
CA GLN A 130 1.65 5.60 31.76
C GLN A 130 3.07 5.86 31.24
N GLU A 131 4.06 5.20 31.85
CA GLU A 131 5.45 5.26 31.41
C GLU A 131 5.63 4.61 30.04
N LEU A 132 4.99 3.46 29.76
CA LEU A 132 4.98 2.86 28.42
C LEU A 132 4.25 3.73 27.39
N GLU A 133 3.08 4.27 27.74
CA GLU A 133 2.29 5.15 26.87
C GLU A 133 3.08 6.38 26.43
N ALA A 134 3.90 6.95 27.33
CA ALA A 134 4.75 8.09 27.03
C ALA A 134 5.73 7.80 25.89
N LEU A 135 6.25 6.56 25.80
CA LEU A 135 7.18 6.13 24.74
C LEU A 135 6.55 6.17 23.35
N PHE A 136 5.22 6.04 23.24
CA PHE A 136 4.52 6.01 21.96
C PHE A 136 4.23 7.41 21.41
N THR A 137 4.41 8.46 22.23
CA THR A 137 4.09 9.84 21.83
C THR A 137 4.79 10.24 20.54
N LYS A 138 6.09 9.94 20.41
CA LYS A 138 6.88 10.26 19.21
C LYS A 138 6.39 9.55 17.95
N GLU A 139 5.97 8.29 18.07
CA GLU A 139 5.39 7.55 16.96
C GLU A 139 4.04 8.12 16.53
N LEU A 140 3.18 8.44 17.49
CA LEU A 140 1.84 8.97 17.22
C LEU A 140 1.89 10.39 16.64
N GLU A 141 2.85 11.22 17.06
CA GLU A 141 3.11 12.57 16.51
C GLU A 141 3.46 12.55 15.01
N LYS A 142 3.89 11.41 14.46
CA LYS A 142 4.11 11.27 13.00
C LYS A 142 2.80 11.19 12.23
N VAL A 143 1.74 10.69 12.86
CA VAL A 143 0.45 10.35 12.23
C VAL A 143 -0.61 11.40 12.54
N TYR A 144 -0.60 11.96 13.74
CA TYR A 144 -1.64 12.86 14.23
C TYR A 144 -1.04 14.22 14.63
N ASP A 145 -1.53 15.30 14.04
CA ASP A 145 -1.29 16.68 14.48
C ASP A 145 -2.61 17.35 14.91
N PRO A 146 -2.74 17.84 16.16
CA PRO A 146 -3.96 18.51 16.61
C PRO A 146 -4.31 19.79 15.84
N LYS A 147 -3.41 20.30 14.98
CA LYS A 147 -3.65 21.45 14.10
C LYS A 147 -4.26 21.07 12.75
N ASN A 148 -4.23 19.80 12.38
CA ASN A 148 -4.81 19.28 11.14
C ASN A 148 -6.29 18.95 11.35
N GLU A 149 -7.14 19.24 10.37
CA GLU A 149 -8.59 18.97 10.49
C GLU A 149 -8.95 17.51 10.16
N GLU A 150 -8.05 16.79 9.50
CA GLU A 150 -8.13 15.36 9.20
C GLU A 150 -7.84 14.47 10.40
N ASP A 151 -7.09 14.97 11.38
CA ASP A 151 -6.54 14.16 12.45
C ASP A 151 -7.47 14.18 13.67
N ASP A 152 -7.93 13.00 14.07
CA ASP A 152 -8.81 12.84 15.22
C ASP A 152 -7.99 12.49 16.48
N MET A 153 -7.91 13.44 17.41
CA MET A 153 -7.18 13.25 18.66
C MET A 153 -7.80 12.18 19.57
N VAL A 154 -9.08 11.83 19.40
CA VAL A 154 -9.71 10.71 20.12
C VAL A 154 -9.22 9.39 19.54
N GLU A 155 -9.05 9.31 18.22
CA GLU A 155 -8.47 8.14 17.53
C GLU A 155 -7.01 7.95 17.92
N MET A 156 -6.22 9.03 17.99
CA MET A 156 -4.84 8.99 18.47
C MET A 156 -4.72 8.37 19.87
N GLU A 157 -5.60 8.78 20.80
CA GLU A 157 -5.59 8.28 22.17
C GLU A 157 -6.01 6.80 22.25
N GLU A 158 -6.97 6.39 21.43
CA GLU A 158 -7.33 4.98 21.30
C GLU A 158 -6.17 4.15 20.75
N GLU A 159 -5.46 4.65 19.74
CA GLU A 159 -4.31 3.96 19.16
C GLU A 159 -3.17 3.86 20.18
N ARG A 160 -2.94 4.90 21.00
CA ARG A 160 -2.00 4.85 22.13
C ARG A 160 -2.31 3.69 23.08
N LEU A 161 -3.58 3.51 23.44
CA LEU A 161 -3.99 2.42 24.34
C LEU A 161 -3.81 1.05 23.69
N ARG A 162 -4.04 0.93 22.39
CA ARG A 162 -3.74 -0.31 21.63
C ARG A 162 -2.25 -0.61 21.59
N MET A 163 -1.40 0.41 21.40
CA MET A 163 0.06 0.25 21.48
C MET A 163 0.48 -0.24 22.87
N ARG A 164 -0.07 0.35 23.94
CA ARG A 164 0.17 -0.10 25.33
C ARG A 164 -0.29 -1.54 25.53
N GLU A 165 -1.52 -1.89 25.17
CA GLU A 165 -2.04 -3.25 25.32
C GLU A 165 -1.21 -4.26 24.54
N HIS A 166 -0.78 -3.90 23.32
CA HIS A 166 0.11 -4.72 22.52
C HIS A 166 1.43 -5.00 23.25
N VAL A 167 2.11 -3.95 23.73
CA VAL A 167 3.39 -4.08 24.44
C VAL A 167 3.23 -4.85 25.76
N MET A 168 2.21 -4.56 26.57
CA MET A 168 1.92 -5.30 27.80
C MET A 168 1.61 -6.78 27.51
N ASN A 169 0.94 -7.08 26.41
CA ASN A 169 0.68 -8.47 26.04
C ASN A 169 1.95 -9.24 25.70
N GLU A 170 2.95 -8.58 25.10
CA GLU A 170 4.22 -9.19 24.70
C GLU A 170 5.29 -9.23 25.79
N VAL A 171 5.40 -8.17 26.60
CA VAL A 171 6.53 -7.96 27.54
C VAL A 171 6.19 -8.39 28.96
N ASP A 172 5.00 -8.04 29.48
CA ASP A 172 4.59 -8.40 30.85
C ASP A 172 4.20 -9.89 30.87
N ILE A 173 5.07 -10.72 31.45
CA ILE A 173 4.93 -12.18 31.44
C ILE A 173 3.97 -12.61 32.55
N ASN A 174 4.04 -11.95 33.71
CA ASN A 174 3.34 -12.36 34.91
C ASN A 174 1.90 -11.79 34.97
N LYS A 175 1.56 -10.84 34.09
CA LYS A 175 0.26 -10.17 33.95
C LYS A 175 -0.14 -9.34 35.18
N ASP A 176 0.83 -8.70 35.83
CA ASP A 176 0.62 -7.76 36.93
C ASP A 176 0.48 -6.30 36.47
N ARG A 177 0.56 -6.05 35.14
CA ARG A 177 0.52 -4.73 34.50
C ARG A 177 1.68 -3.82 34.88
N LEU A 178 2.81 -4.40 35.31
CA LEU A 178 4.06 -3.72 35.57
C LEU A 178 5.19 -4.46 34.84
N VAL A 179 6.00 -3.73 34.08
CA VAL A 179 7.13 -4.35 33.38
C VAL A 179 8.38 -4.21 34.23
N THR A 180 8.93 -5.36 34.66
CA THR A 180 10.24 -5.38 35.33
C THR A 180 11.39 -5.15 34.34
N LEU A 181 12.56 -4.74 34.87
CA LEU A 181 13.78 -4.66 34.08
C LEU A 181 14.12 -6.00 33.43
N GLU A 182 13.93 -7.11 34.14
CA GLU A 182 14.20 -8.45 33.64
C GLU A 182 13.29 -8.80 32.45
N GLU A 183 11.99 -8.54 32.54
CA GLU A 183 11.02 -8.76 31.45
C GLU A 183 11.36 -7.89 30.23
N PHE A 184 11.60 -6.61 30.46
CA PHE A 184 11.99 -5.67 29.40
C PHE A 184 13.26 -6.14 28.66
N LEU A 185 14.33 -6.45 29.41
CA LEU A 185 15.59 -6.89 28.82
C LEU A 185 15.43 -8.21 28.08
N TRP A 186 14.66 -9.15 28.63
CA TRP A 186 14.40 -10.43 27.98
C TRP A 186 13.73 -10.24 26.62
N GLU A 187 12.68 -9.41 26.57
CA GLU A 187 11.92 -9.19 25.35
C GLU A 187 12.74 -8.43 24.30
N VAL A 188 13.45 -7.38 24.72
CA VAL A 188 14.38 -6.65 23.84
C VAL A 188 15.45 -7.59 23.27
N MET A 189 16.10 -8.41 24.10
CA MET A 189 17.10 -9.40 23.63
C MET A 189 16.50 -10.44 22.69
N ARG A 190 15.27 -10.89 22.94
CA ARG A 190 14.54 -11.81 22.07
C ARG A 190 14.32 -11.18 20.69
N MET A 191 13.92 -9.92 20.63
CA MET A 191 13.80 -9.17 19.38
C MET A 191 15.14 -9.10 18.64
N TYR A 192 16.21 -8.67 19.32
CA TYR A 192 17.57 -8.63 18.74
C TYR A 192 17.99 -9.97 18.13
N SER A 193 17.63 -11.08 18.78
CA SER A 193 17.92 -12.44 18.31
C SER A 193 17.07 -12.83 17.09
N LYS A 194 15.79 -12.44 17.05
CA LYS A 194 14.92 -12.69 15.88
C LYS A 194 15.40 -11.95 14.63
N TYR A 195 15.88 -10.71 14.75
CA TYR A 195 16.44 -9.96 13.63
C TYR A 195 17.76 -10.56 13.09
N GLN A 196 18.40 -11.48 13.83
CA GLN A 196 19.61 -12.19 13.38
C GLN A 196 19.30 -13.56 12.75
N GLN A 197 18.07 -14.04 12.79
CA GLN A 197 17.71 -15.27 12.07
C GLN A 197 17.60 -14.97 10.58
N GLN A 198 18.49 -15.58 9.79
CA GLN A 198 18.34 -15.65 8.34
C GLN A 198 16.97 -16.28 8.03
N LEU A 199 16.11 -15.54 7.32
CA LEU A 199 14.73 -15.94 6.99
C LEU A 199 14.64 -17.15 6.07
N PHE A 200 15.76 -17.54 5.47
CA PHE A 200 15.88 -18.63 4.54
C PHE A 200 17.11 -19.46 4.91
N THR A 201 17.02 -20.75 4.63
CA THR A 201 18.16 -21.67 4.67
C THR A 201 18.99 -21.53 3.38
N GLU A 202 20.26 -21.95 3.43
CA GLU A 202 21.14 -21.96 2.26
C GLU A 202 20.56 -22.80 1.10
N ASP A 203 19.85 -23.88 1.41
CA ASP A 203 19.19 -24.72 0.42
C ASP A 203 18.02 -24.00 -0.27
N GLU A 204 17.20 -23.26 0.49
CA GLU A 204 16.11 -22.44 -0.06
C GLU A 204 16.64 -21.28 -0.93
N LEU A 205 17.74 -20.64 -0.52
CA LEU A 205 18.40 -19.61 -1.33
C LEU A 205 18.87 -20.19 -2.67
N LYS A 206 19.52 -21.36 -2.63
CA LYS A 206 20.03 -22.04 -3.82
C LYS A 206 18.92 -22.45 -4.79
N GLU A 207 17.79 -22.93 -4.28
CA GLU A 207 16.61 -23.21 -5.12
C GLU A 207 16.07 -21.93 -5.77
N PHE A 208 16.00 -20.84 -5.01
CA PHE A 208 15.56 -19.55 -5.53
C PHE A 208 16.50 -18.98 -6.59
N GLU A 209 17.81 -19.03 -6.38
CA GLU A 209 18.82 -18.63 -7.37
C GLU A 209 18.73 -19.44 -8.67
N SER A 210 18.50 -20.75 -8.55
CA SER A 210 18.24 -21.62 -9.71
C SER A 210 16.98 -21.20 -10.47
N HIS A 211 15.91 -20.84 -9.75
CA HIS A 211 14.68 -20.36 -10.36
C HIS A 211 14.88 -19.04 -11.11
N ILE A 212 15.60 -18.08 -10.51
CA ILE A 212 15.95 -16.81 -11.15
C ILE A 212 16.76 -17.05 -12.41
N SER A 213 17.79 -17.90 -12.36
CA SER A 213 18.61 -18.22 -13.53
C SER A 213 17.77 -18.81 -14.68
N GLN A 214 16.81 -19.68 -14.37
CA GLN A 214 15.89 -20.24 -15.36
C GLN A 214 14.97 -19.17 -15.95
N GLN A 215 14.44 -18.26 -15.13
CA GLN A 215 13.60 -17.15 -15.59
C GLN A 215 14.37 -16.19 -16.49
N GLU A 216 15.60 -15.83 -16.13
CA GLU A 216 16.48 -15.00 -16.95
C GLU A 216 16.76 -15.63 -18.31
N ASP A 217 17.03 -16.93 -18.34
CA ASP A 217 17.22 -17.70 -19.57
C ASP A 217 15.96 -17.69 -20.46
N GLN A 218 14.78 -17.83 -19.87
CA GLN A 218 13.51 -17.75 -20.60
C GLN A 218 13.26 -16.34 -21.16
N LEU A 219 13.54 -15.30 -20.36
CA LEU A 219 13.42 -13.92 -20.79
C LEU A 219 14.39 -13.59 -21.92
N ARG A 220 15.64 -14.07 -21.84
CA ARG A 220 16.64 -13.92 -22.92
C ARG A 220 16.15 -14.55 -24.22
N LYS A 221 15.64 -15.78 -24.17
CA LYS A 221 15.07 -16.45 -25.36
C LYS A 221 13.89 -15.68 -25.95
N LYS A 222 12.97 -15.19 -25.11
CA LYS A 222 11.86 -14.35 -25.56
C LYS A 222 12.33 -13.05 -26.20
N ALA A 223 13.36 -12.41 -25.63
CA ALA A 223 13.93 -11.19 -26.17
C ALA A 223 14.57 -11.42 -27.56
N GLU A 224 15.31 -12.52 -27.74
CA GLU A 224 15.87 -12.92 -29.04
C GLU A 224 14.77 -13.19 -30.08
N GLU A 225 13.67 -13.83 -29.67
CA GLU A 225 12.54 -14.13 -30.55
C GLU A 225 11.78 -12.86 -30.96
N LEU A 226 11.53 -11.95 -30.00
CA LEU A 226 10.97 -10.62 -30.27
C LEU A 226 11.85 -9.80 -31.22
N GLN A 227 13.18 -9.87 -31.05
CA GLN A 227 14.11 -9.18 -31.94
C GLN A 227 14.01 -9.71 -33.37
N LYS A 228 13.91 -11.03 -33.57
CA LYS A 228 13.69 -11.63 -34.89
C LYS A 228 12.35 -11.20 -35.50
N GLN A 229 11.28 -11.20 -34.71
CA GLN A 229 9.96 -10.75 -35.17
C GLN A 229 9.98 -9.27 -35.60
N LYS A 230 10.71 -8.42 -34.86
CA LYS A 230 10.91 -7.01 -35.22
C LYS A 230 11.63 -6.85 -36.55
N GLU A 231 12.71 -7.61 -36.76
CA GLU A 231 13.45 -7.59 -38.03
C GLU A 231 12.60 -8.06 -39.21
N GLU A 232 11.75 -9.06 -39.01
CA GLU A 232 10.84 -9.55 -40.05
C GLU A 232 9.73 -8.56 -40.37
N LEU A 233 9.11 -7.95 -39.37
CA LEU A 233 8.15 -6.87 -39.55
C LEU A 233 8.77 -5.67 -40.29
N GLN A 234 10.02 -5.33 -39.98
CA GLN A 234 10.74 -4.27 -40.69
C GLN A 234 10.91 -4.61 -42.18
N ARG A 235 11.30 -5.85 -42.49
CA ARG A 235 11.41 -6.31 -43.90
C ARG A 235 10.07 -6.24 -44.63
N GLN A 236 8.97 -6.64 -43.97
CA GLN A 236 7.63 -6.55 -44.56
C GLN A 236 7.22 -5.09 -44.80
N GLN A 237 7.53 -4.19 -43.86
CA GLN A 237 7.29 -2.76 -44.01
C GLN A 237 8.07 -2.17 -45.19
N ASP A 238 9.34 -2.51 -45.34
CA ASP A 238 10.18 -2.05 -46.45
C ASP A 238 9.64 -2.54 -47.80
N GLN A 239 9.19 -3.80 -47.89
CA GLN A 239 8.56 -4.36 -49.09
C GLN A 239 7.24 -3.65 -49.46
N LEU A 240 6.38 -3.38 -48.48
CA LEU A 240 5.12 -2.64 -48.69
C LEU A 240 5.39 -1.22 -49.17
N GLN A 241 6.43 -0.58 -48.62
CA GLN A 241 6.82 0.77 -49.01
C GLN A 241 7.36 0.81 -50.44
N ALA A 242 8.15 -0.18 -50.85
CA ALA A 242 8.60 -0.34 -52.24
C ALA A 242 7.43 -0.54 -53.21
N GLN A 243 6.48 -1.46 -52.91
CA GLN A 243 5.28 -1.65 -53.73
C GLN A 243 4.45 -0.37 -53.86
N LYS A 244 4.30 0.40 -52.76
CA LYS A 244 3.59 1.68 -52.78
C LYS A 244 4.26 2.69 -53.71
N GLN A 245 5.60 2.75 -53.72
CA GLN A 245 6.35 3.64 -54.61
C GLN A 245 6.21 3.23 -56.08
N GLU A 246 6.29 1.93 -56.39
CA GLU A 246 6.08 1.42 -57.76
C GLU A 246 4.68 1.76 -58.26
N LEU A 247 3.64 1.52 -57.44
CA LEU A 247 2.26 1.89 -57.75
C LEU A 247 2.11 3.39 -58.01
N GLN A 248 2.71 4.25 -57.19
CA GLN A 248 2.70 5.70 -57.41
C GLN A 248 3.38 6.10 -58.72
N GLN A 249 4.49 5.46 -59.10
CA GLN A 249 5.14 5.73 -60.37
C GLN A 249 4.25 5.31 -61.56
N VAL A 250 3.62 4.14 -61.49
CA VAL A 250 2.70 3.66 -62.52
C VAL A 250 1.50 4.58 -62.68
N VAL A 251 0.92 5.08 -61.57
CA VAL A 251 -0.18 6.05 -61.59
C VAL A 251 0.27 7.35 -62.26
N LYS A 252 1.43 7.90 -61.89
CA LYS A 252 1.97 9.12 -62.54
C LYS A 252 2.20 8.94 -64.04
N GLN A 253 2.74 7.79 -64.46
CA GLN A 253 2.93 7.48 -65.88
C GLN A 253 1.59 7.37 -66.63
N MET A 254 0.56 6.77 -66.00
CA MET A 254 -0.78 6.72 -66.57
C MET A 254 -1.41 8.11 -66.72
N GLU A 255 -1.26 8.98 -65.72
CA GLU A 255 -1.73 10.37 -65.80
C GLU A 255 -1.03 11.13 -66.93
N GLN A 256 0.29 11.01 -67.07
CA GLN A 256 1.04 11.63 -68.17
C GLN A 256 0.60 11.12 -69.55
N LYS A 257 0.36 9.81 -69.71
CA LYS A 257 -0.20 9.24 -70.95
C LYS A 257 -1.61 9.77 -71.25
N LYS A 258 -2.41 9.99 -70.21
CA LYS A 258 -3.77 10.55 -70.34
C LYS A 258 -3.74 12.02 -70.79
N LEU A 259 -2.77 12.80 -70.30
CA LEU A 259 -2.51 14.18 -70.72
C LEU A 259 -1.94 14.28 -72.15
N GLN A 260 -1.13 13.30 -72.60
CA GLN A 260 -0.64 13.24 -73.98
C GLN A 260 -1.70 12.80 -75.01
N GLN A 261 -2.78 12.13 -74.57
CA GLN A 261 -3.94 11.80 -75.42
C GLN A 261 -5.04 12.88 -75.44
N ALA A 262 -4.79 14.06 -74.86
CA ALA A 262 -5.74 15.17 -74.81
C ALA A 262 -5.79 16.05 -76.08
N ASN A 263 -5.71 15.45 -77.27
CA ASN A 263 -6.17 16.09 -78.51
C ASN A 263 -6.76 15.03 -79.44
N PRO A 264 -8.08 15.03 -79.70
CA PRO A 264 -8.66 14.17 -80.72
C PRO A 264 -8.31 14.74 -82.11
N PRO A 265 -7.85 13.95 -83.09
CA PRO A 265 -7.83 14.41 -84.47
C PRO A 265 -9.26 14.37 -85.01
N ALA A 266 -9.83 15.55 -85.25
CA ALA A 266 -11.07 15.71 -86.00
C ALA A 266 -10.80 15.51 -87.50
N GLY A 267 -11.55 14.60 -88.13
CA GLY A 267 -11.62 14.39 -89.57
C GLY A 267 -13.01 14.73 -90.13
N PRO A 268 -13.14 15.04 -91.43
CA PRO A 268 -14.14 15.96 -91.95
C PRO A 268 -15.47 15.27 -92.24
N ALA A 269 -16.33 15.05 -91.23
CA ALA A 269 -17.78 14.78 -91.37
C ALA A 269 -18.49 14.42 -90.05
N GLY A 270 -17.88 14.61 -88.87
CA GLY A 270 -18.66 14.65 -87.61
C GLY A 270 -19.43 13.38 -87.21
N GLU A 271 -18.91 12.17 -87.49
CA GLU A 271 -19.47 10.92 -86.94
C GLU A 271 -18.51 10.23 -85.96
N LEU A 272 -19.04 9.92 -84.76
CA LEU A 272 -18.36 9.21 -83.67
C LEU A 272 -18.31 7.70 -83.95
N LYS A 273 -17.11 7.17 -84.22
CA LYS A 273 -16.87 5.72 -84.25
C LYS A 273 -16.50 5.21 -82.86
N PHE A 274 -17.44 4.54 -82.20
CA PHE A 274 -17.13 3.69 -81.05
C PHE A 274 -16.51 2.38 -81.56
N GLN A 275 -15.23 2.14 -81.27
CA GLN A 275 -14.64 0.80 -81.40
C GLN A 275 -14.49 0.18 -80.00
N PRO A 276 -14.92 -1.07 -79.79
CA PRO A 276 -14.72 -1.74 -78.51
C PRO A 276 -13.22 -2.07 -78.39
N ARG A 277 -12.55 -1.45 -77.40
CA ARG A 277 -11.24 -1.93 -76.96
C ARG A 277 -11.42 -3.32 -76.36
N THR A 278 -10.68 -4.28 -76.90
CA THR A 278 -10.47 -5.58 -76.30
C THR A 278 -9.89 -5.40 -74.88
N TYR A 279 -10.63 -5.87 -73.89
CA TYR A 279 -10.17 -5.93 -72.50
C TYR A 279 -9.07 -6.99 -72.40
N LEU A 280 -7.81 -6.56 -72.20
CA LEU A 280 -6.83 -7.41 -71.53
C LEU A 280 -7.32 -7.58 -70.09
N SER A 281 -7.63 -8.82 -69.70
CA SER A 281 -8.08 -9.13 -68.35
C SER A 281 -6.94 -8.87 -67.36
N VAL A 282 -6.94 -7.71 -66.74
CA VAL A 282 -6.20 -7.51 -65.49
C VAL A 282 -7.00 -8.23 -64.43
N LYS A 283 -6.50 -9.36 -63.93
CA LYS A 283 -7.02 -9.97 -62.70
C LYS A 283 -6.77 -8.97 -61.58
N PHE A 284 -7.80 -8.19 -61.23
CA PHE A 284 -7.87 -7.57 -59.92
C PHE A 284 -8.02 -8.69 -58.91
N VAL A 285 -6.97 -8.95 -58.13
CA VAL A 285 -7.15 -9.62 -56.84
C VAL A 285 -7.80 -8.56 -55.96
N TYR A 286 -9.12 -8.66 -55.80
CA TYR A 286 -9.82 -8.01 -54.71
C TYR A 286 -9.26 -8.59 -53.42
N PHE A 287 -8.52 -7.79 -52.64
CA PHE A 287 -8.44 -8.04 -51.21
C PHE A 287 -9.83 -7.75 -50.65
N ARG A 288 -10.56 -8.81 -50.28
CA ARG A 288 -11.76 -8.67 -49.47
C ARG A 288 -11.34 -8.08 -48.13
N ILE A 289 -11.98 -6.96 -47.77
CA ILE A 289 -11.99 -6.42 -46.41
C ILE A 289 -12.92 -7.32 -45.57
N SER A 290 -12.51 -8.56 -45.30
CA SER A 290 -13.27 -9.44 -44.41
C SER A 290 -12.43 -10.25 -43.43
N ASP A 291 -11.10 -10.14 -43.45
CA ASP A 291 -10.23 -10.78 -42.44
C ASP A 291 -9.54 -9.75 -41.53
N ILE A 292 -10.23 -8.64 -41.25
CA ILE A 292 -9.99 -7.87 -40.01
C ILE A 292 -10.77 -8.59 -38.90
N THR A 293 -10.23 -9.71 -38.45
CA THR A 293 -10.63 -10.25 -37.15
C THR A 293 -9.97 -9.38 -36.10
N VAL A 294 -10.80 -8.54 -35.50
CA VAL A 294 -10.56 -7.85 -34.24
C VAL A 294 -9.92 -8.83 -33.24
N ILE A 295 -8.67 -8.58 -32.86
CA ILE A 295 -8.17 -8.93 -31.53
C ILE A 295 -7.99 -7.61 -30.79
N LYS A 296 -9.09 -7.17 -30.15
CA LYS A 296 -9.04 -6.33 -28.96
C LYS A 296 -9.02 -7.26 -27.75
N ASN A 297 -8.01 -7.06 -26.89
CA ASN A 297 -7.79 -7.54 -25.51
C ASN A 297 -6.37 -8.12 -25.42
N THR A 298 -5.45 -7.63 -24.60
CA THR A 298 -5.52 -6.76 -23.41
C THR A 298 -4.12 -6.21 -23.18
N PHE A 299 -3.94 -4.90 -23.02
CA PHE A 299 -2.92 -4.31 -22.12
C PHE A 299 -3.30 -2.85 -21.88
N SER A 300 -3.87 -2.62 -20.70
CA SER A 300 -4.02 -1.31 -20.08
C SER A 300 -3.05 -1.27 -18.92
N VAL A 301 -1.95 -0.52 -19.04
CA VAL A 301 -1.34 0.22 -17.92
C VAL A 301 -0.67 1.46 -18.52
N GLN A 302 -1.10 2.62 -18.03
CA GLN A 302 -0.55 3.96 -18.28
C GLN A 302 0.86 4.09 -17.74
N THR A 303 1.72 4.89 -18.39
CA THR A 303 2.63 5.89 -17.75
C THR A 303 3.33 6.73 -18.84
N ILE A 304 2.93 8.00 -18.98
CA ILE A 304 3.71 9.15 -19.53
C ILE A 304 3.12 10.37 -18.78
N ILE A 305 3.70 10.87 -17.68
CA ILE A 305 4.77 11.88 -17.59
C ILE A 305 5.03 12.68 -18.87
N MET A 306 4.24 13.74 -19.08
CA MET A 306 4.68 15.16 -19.14
C MET A 306 3.49 16.06 -19.42
#